data_AF-A0A1T5MFE0-F1
#
_entry.id   AF-A0A1T5MFE0-F1
#
_cell.length_a   1.000
_cell.length_b   1.000
_cell.length_c   1.000
_cell.angle_alpha   90.00
_cell.angle_beta   90.00
_cell.angle_gamma   90.00
#
_symmetry.space_group_name_H-M   'P 1'
#
loop_
_entity.id
_entity.type
_entity.pdbx_description
1 polymer ?
#
loop_
_entity_poly.entity_id
_entity_poly.type
_entity_poly.pdbx_seq_one_letter_code
_entity_poly.pdbx_strand_id
1 'polypeptide(L)' 'MKIKGFNKLTPGQQELLIRTNKRHKAGVGTDYKDGWTPISVESIGRTLKVVFKNGEWLHYTQNGDWF' A
#
# COMPACT_ATOMS: atom_id res chain seq x y z
N MET A 1 -12.71 6.26 0.84
CA MET A 1 -11.35 6.86 0.91
C MET A 1 -10.75 6.86 -0.48
N LYS A 2 -10.14 7.97 -0.91
CA LYS A 2 -9.52 8.11 -2.24
C LYS A 2 -8.00 8.09 -2.05
N ILE A 3 -7.33 7.02 -2.46
CA ILE A 3 -5.86 6.93 -2.42
C ILE A 3 -5.32 7.75 -3.58
N LYS A 4 -4.53 8.79 -3.30
CA LYS A 4 -3.92 9.62 -4.34
C LYS A 4 -3.02 8.76 -5.23
N GLY A 5 -3.16 8.88 -6.54
CA GLY A 5 -2.36 8.13 -7.52
C GLY A 5 -2.87 6.73 -7.86
N PHE A 6 -3.87 6.19 -7.15
CA PHE A 6 -4.41 4.85 -7.40
C PHE A 6 -4.98 4.68 -8.82
N ASN A 7 -5.68 5.70 -9.33
CA ASN A 7 -6.24 5.71 -10.68
C ASN A 7 -5.19 5.77 -11.79
N LYS A 8 -3.92 6.04 -11.46
CA LYS A 8 -2.80 6.00 -12.42
C LYS A 8 -2.14 4.63 -12.50
N LEU A 9 -2.49 3.70 -11.60
CA LEU A 9 -1.98 2.34 -11.60
C LEU A 9 -2.72 1.48 -12.62
N THR A 10 -2.00 0.52 -13.21
CA THR A 10 -2.63 -0.55 -14.01
C THR A 10 -3.52 -1.43 -13.11
N PRO A 11 -4.49 -2.18 -13.67
CA PRO A 11 -5.33 -3.08 -12.87
C PRO A 11 -4.52 -4.05 -12.00
N GLY A 12 -3.43 -4.63 -12.52
CA GLY A 12 -2.57 -5.53 -11.75
C GLY A 12 -1.82 -4.83 -10.60
N GLN A 13 -1.43 -3.56 -10.79
CA GLN A 13 -0.83 -2.76 -9.71
C GLN A 13 -1.87 -2.37 -8.64
N GLN A 14 -3.11 -2.08 -9.05
CA GLN A 14 -4.21 -1.84 -8.11
C GLN A 14 -4.48 -3.07 -7.25
N GLU A 15 -4.53 -4.25 -7.87
CA GLU A 15 -4.70 -5.52 -7.18
C GLU A 15 -3.52 -5.80 -6.22
N LEU A 16 -2.29 -5.53 -6.67
CA LEU A 16 -1.10 -5.65 -5.83
C LEU A 16 -1.21 -4.77 -4.56
N LEU A 17 -1.60 -3.50 -4.71
CA LEU A 17 -1.79 -2.62 -3.57
C LEU A 17 -2.83 -3.18 -2.59
N ILE A 18 -3.98 -3.62 -3.09
CA ILE A 18 -5.10 -4.10 -2.27
C ILE A 18 -4.70 -5.38 -1.52
N ARG A 19 -4.15 -6.38 -2.22
CA ARG A 19 -3.81 -7.68 -1.62
C ARG A 19 -2.67 -7.56 -0.60
N THR A 20 -1.64 -6.78 -0.90
CA THR A 20 -0.49 -6.59 0.00
C THR A 20 -0.90 -5.80 1.23
N ASN A 21 -1.68 -4.72 1.05
CA ASN A 21 -2.16 -3.93 2.18
C ASN A 21 -3.09 -4.74 3.10
N LYS A 22 -3.91 -5.63 2.55
CA LYS A 22 -4.76 -6.53 3.35
C LYS A 22 -3.90 -7.47 4.21
N ARG A 23 -2.85 -8.07 3.66
CA ARG A 23 -1.91 -8.95 4.40
C ARG A 23 -1.14 -8.18 5.46
N HIS A 24 -0.60 -7.02 5.10
CA HIS A 24 0.10 -6.14 6.03
C HIS A 24 -0.80 -5.75 7.22
N LYS A 25 -2.02 -5.28 6.97
CA LYS A 25 -2.97 -4.92 8.03
C LYS A 25 -3.46 -6.11 8.87
N ALA A 26 -3.34 -7.34 8.37
CA ALA A 26 -3.66 -8.53 9.15
C ALA A 26 -2.57 -8.86 10.18
N GLY A 27 -1.31 -8.49 9.92
CA GLY A 27 -0.17 -8.74 10.82
C GLY A 27 0.03 -7.69 11.91
N VAL A 28 -0.54 -6.49 11.75
CA VAL A 28 -0.42 -5.41 12.74
C VAL A 28 -1.54 -5.46 13.78
N GLY A 29 -1.23 -5.14 15.03
CA GLY A 29 -2.21 -5.08 16.13
C GLY A 29 -3.34 -4.09 15.81
N THR A 30 -4.55 -4.36 16.34
CA THR A 30 -5.76 -3.60 16.01
C THR A 30 -5.62 -2.09 16.21
N ASP A 31 -4.92 -1.67 17.27
CA ASP A 31 -4.72 -0.25 17.62
C ASP A 31 -3.90 0.51 16.57
N TYR A 32 -3.07 -0.18 15.79
CA TYR A 32 -2.21 0.41 14.76
C TYR A 32 -2.83 0.38 13.36
N LYS A 33 -3.93 -0.36 13.15
CA LYS A 33 -4.50 -0.63 11.81
C LYS A 33 -5.00 0.63 11.09
N ASP A 34 -5.47 1.66 11.80
CA ASP A 34 -5.90 2.89 11.13
C ASP A 34 -4.71 3.64 10.54
N GLY A 35 -3.60 3.70 11.27
CA GLY A 35 -2.35 4.32 10.82
C GLY A 35 -1.81 3.72 9.51
N TRP A 36 -1.97 2.40 9.33
CA TRP A 36 -1.60 1.67 8.11
C TRP A 36 -2.62 1.76 6.98
N THR A 37 -3.47 2.78 6.97
CA THR A 37 -4.37 3.05 5.85
C THR A 37 -3.64 3.85 4.77
N PRO A 38 -3.53 3.36 3.52
CA PRO A 38 -2.88 4.08 2.44
C PRO A 38 -3.57 5.40 2.12
N ILE A 39 -2.79 6.47 1.93
CA ILE A 39 -3.27 7.80 1.51
C ILE A 39 -2.73 8.20 0.13
N SER A 40 -1.57 7.67 -0.26
CA SER A 40 -0.95 7.92 -1.57
C SER A 40 -0.22 6.68 -2.07
N VAL A 41 -0.20 6.49 -3.38
CA VAL A 41 0.57 5.44 -4.05
C VAL A 41 1.19 5.96 -5.34
N GLU A 42 2.40 5.51 -5.62
CA GLU A 42 3.13 5.78 -6.85
C GLU A 42 3.83 4.50 -7.34
N SER A 43 3.79 4.24 -8.64
CA SER A 43 4.57 3.16 -9.23
C SER A 43 6.01 3.63 -9.43
N ILE A 44 6.96 2.90 -8.84
CA ILE A 44 8.39 3.19 -8.95
C ILE A 44 9.10 1.92 -9.42
N GLY A 45 9.47 1.92 -10.70
CA GLY A 45 10.08 0.76 -11.35
C GLY A 45 9.20 -0.48 -11.24
N ARG A 46 9.70 -1.52 -10.55
CA ARG A 46 8.97 -2.78 -10.32
C ARG A 46 8.18 -2.82 -9.01
N THR A 47 8.10 -1.71 -8.27
CA THR A 47 7.45 -1.64 -6.96
C THR A 47 6.36 -0.57 -6.92
N LEU A 48 5.57 -0.57 -5.84
CA LEU A 48 4.70 0.54 -5.48
C LEU A 48 5.26 1.20 -4.22
N LYS A 49 5.47 2.52 -4.25
CA LYS A 49 5.70 3.30 -3.03
C LYS A 49 4.35 3.68 -2.45
N VAL A 50 4.06 3.25 -1.23
CA VAL A 50 2.79 3.48 -0.54
C VAL A 50 3.03 4.33 0.68
N VAL A 51 2.32 5.45 0.79
CA VAL A 51 2.36 6.34 1.96
C VAL A 51 1.10 6.13 2.79
N PHE A 52 1.25 6.04 4.10
CA PHE A 52 0.18 5.73 5.04
C PHE A 52 -0.21 6.94 5.91
N LYS A 53 -1.37 6.86 6.58
CA LYS A 53 -1.88 7.91 7.47
C LYS A 53 -0.94 8.24 8.62
N ASN A 54 -0.21 7.26 9.15
CA ASN A 54 0.74 7.46 10.25
C ASN A 54 2.03 8.19 9.83
N GLY A 55 2.17 8.58 8.56
CA GLY A 55 3.36 9.27 8.03
C GLY A 55 4.45 8.32 7.50
N GLU A 56 4.34 7.03 7.78
CA GLU A 56 5.24 6.01 7.25
C GLU A 56 5.00 5.77 5.76
N TRP A 57 6.00 5.19 5.10
CA TRP A 57 5.90 4.72 3.73
C TRP A 57 6.68 3.43 3.53
N LEU A 58 6.19 2.58 2.63
CA LEU A 58 6.79 1.29 2.31
C LEU A 58 6.82 1.05 0.80
N HIS A 59 7.78 0.25 0.34
CA HIS A 59 7.79 -0.31 -1.00
C HIS A 59 7.09 -1.66 -1.03
N TYR A 60 5.99 -1.79 -1.78
CA TYR A 60 5.37 -3.08 -2.07
C TYR A 60 6.01 -3.70 -3.31
N THR A 61 6.58 -4.89 -3.16
CA THR A 61 7.19 -5.68 -4.25
C THR A 61 6.11 -6.38 -5.06
N GLN A 62 6.45 -6.87 -6.26
CA GLN A 62 5.52 -7.64 -7.10
C GLN A 62 5.02 -8.92 -6.41
N ASN A 63 5.83 -9.50 -5.51
CA ASN A 63 5.49 -10.70 -4.73
C ASN A 63 4.55 -10.40 -3.56
N GLY A 64 4.31 -9.12 -3.26
CA GLY A 64 3.49 -8.68 -2.14
C GLY A 64 4.23 -8.67 -0.80
N ASP A 65 5.55 -8.58 -0.85
CA ASP A 65 6.39 -8.26 0.31
C ASP A 65 6.51 -6.73 0.44
N TRP A 66 6.97 -6.26 1.61
CA TRP A 66 7.17 -4.84 1.87
C TRP A 66 8.45 -4.55 2.65
N PHE A 67 9.05 -3.38 2.41
CA PHE A 67 10.22 -2.85 3.13
C PHE A 67 10.18 -1.31 3.18
#